data_AF-A0A1F5YYC9-F1
#
_entry.id   AF-A0A1F5YYC9-F1
#
_cell.length_a   1.000
_cell.length_b   1.000
_cell.length_c   1.000
_cell.angle_alpha   90.00
_cell.angle_beta   90.00
_cell.angle_gamma   90.00
#
_symmetry.space_group_name_H-M   'P 1'
#
loop_
_entity.id
_entity.type
_entity.pdbx_description
1 polymer ?
#
loop_
_entity_poly.entity_id
_entity_poly.type
_entity_poly.pdbx_seq_one_letter_code
_entity_poly.pdbx_strand_id
1 'polypeptide(L)' 'MSSNGHTPCIRCGKTRIVAKTWKETMITFGGKSVITRTITVCPDPACQKIVDEQLAANREKVLSRQKKQPARHKA' A
#
# COMPACT_ATOMS: atom_id res chain seq x y z
N MET A 1 27.08 -8.68 -0.19
CA MET A 1 25.73 -8.91 0.35
C MET A 1 24.73 -8.64 -0.78
N SER A 2 24.36 -9.67 -1.54
CA SER A 2 23.40 -9.52 -2.64
C SER A 2 21.98 -9.59 -2.06
N SER A 3 21.45 -8.43 -1.67
CA SER A 3 20.07 -8.27 -1.21
C SER A 3 19.12 -8.42 -2.39
N ASN A 4 18.70 -9.66 -2.68
CA ASN A 4 17.48 -9.89 -3.44
C ASN A 4 16.35 -9.18 -2.68
N GLY A 5 15.87 -8.06 -3.22
CA GLY A 5 14.98 -7.08 -2.58
C GLY A 5 13.55 -7.57 -2.31
N HIS A 6 13.40 -8.82 -1.93
CA HIS A 6 12.13 -9.43 -1.61
C HIS A 6 12.00 -9.60 -0.11
N THR A 7 11.04 -8.90 0.48
CA THR A 7 10.76 -8.98 1.91
C THR A 7 9.95 -10.24 2.21
N PRO A 8 10.34 -11.04 3.22
CA PRO A 8 9.51 -12.16 3.66
C PRO A 8 8.19 -11.66 4.26
N CYS A 9 7.14 -12.45 4.10
CA CYS A 9 5.85 -12.15 4.70
C CYS A 9 5.93 -12.36 6.22
N ILE A 10 5.61 -11.32 7.01
CA ILE A 10 5.60 -11.39 8.47
C ILE A 10 4.57 -12.39 9.04
N ARG A 11 3.61 -12.84 8.22
CA ARG A 11 2.55 -13.77 8.65
C ARG A 11 2.89 -15.23 8.38
N CYS A 12 3.39 -15.55 7.19
CA CYS A 12 3.64 -16.93 6.77
C CYS A 12 5.11 -17.21 6.41
N GLY A 13 6.01 -16.23 6.51
CA GLY A 13 7.43 -16.37 6.20
C GLY A 13 7.79 -16.40 4.71
N LYS A 14 6.83 -16.69 3.83
CA LYS A 14 7.07 -16.79 2.37
C LYS A 14 7.52 -15.45 1.78
N THR A 15 8.48 -15.50 0.87
CA THR A 15 9.00 -14.35 0.13
C THR A 15 7.91 -13.69 -0.71
N ARG A 16 7.70 -12.38 -0.55
CA ARG A 16 6.71 -11.63 -1.34
C ARG A 16 7.11 -11.55 -2.82
N ILE A 17 6.10 -11.50 -3.68
CA ILE A 17 6.24 -11.40 -5.13
C ILE A 17 5.77 -10.03 -5.63
N VAL A 18 6.35 -9.54 -6.72
CA VAL A 18 5.92 -8.30 -7.36
C VAL A 18 4.60 -8.54 -8.09
N ALA A 19 3.56 -7.80 -7.72
CA ALA A 19 2.27 -7.86 -8.39
C ALA A 19 2.17 -6.86 -9.53
N LYS A 20 2.70 -5.64 -9.33
CA LYS A 20 2.64 -4.57 -10.33
C LYS A 20 3.74 -3.55 -10.09
N THR A 21 4.35 -3.07 -11.18
CA THR A 21 5.25 -1.92 -11.16
C THR A 21 4.79 -0.91 -12.20
N TRP A 22 4.74 0.38 -11.83
CA TRP A 22 4.38 1.46 -12.75
C TRP A 22 5.13 2.74 -12.40
N LYS A 23 5.27 3.61 -13.38
CA LYS A 23 5.82 4.96 -13.19
C LYS A 23 4.67 5.96 -13.09
N GLU A 24 4.75 6.83 -12.12
CA GLU A 24 3.78 7.89 -11.89
C GLU A 24 4.52 9.23 -11.82
N THR A 25 4.11 10.18 -12.65
CA THR A 25 4.66 11.54 -12.62
C THR A 25 3.86 12.36 -11.62
N MET A 26 4.51 12.79 -10.53
CA MET A 26 3.91 13.68 -9.55
C MET A 26 4.48 15.08 -9.69
N ILE A 27 3.60 16.08 -9.60
CA ILE A 27 4.00 17.48 -9.50
C ILE A 27 4.31 17.74 -8.02
N THR A 28 5.57 18.00 -7.72
CA THR A 28 6.03 18.40 -6.40
C THR A 28 6.38 19.89 -6.42
N PHE A 29 6.68 20.45 -5.25
CA PHE A 29 7.08 21.86 -5.12
C PHE A 29 8.26 22.24 -6.05
N GLY A 30 9.16 21.29 -6.34
CA GLY A 30 10.33 21.48 -7.20
C GLY A 30 10.12 21.11 -8.69
N GLY A 31 8.89 20.83 -9.12
CA GLY A 31 8.57 20.50 -10.51
C GLY A 31 8.06 19.07 -10.71
N LYS A 32 8.20 18.53 -11.94
CA LYS A 32 7.70 17.19 -12.29
C LYS A 32 8.72 16.13 -11.89
N SER A 33 8.33 15.24 -10.98
CA SER A 33 9.14 14.09 -10.55
C SER A 33 8.52 12.78 -11.01
N VAL A 34 9.32 11.87 -11.56
CA VAL A 34 8.86 10.53 -11.96
C VAL A 34 9.18 9.53 -10.85
N ILE A 35 8.15 8.91 -10.28
CA ILE A 35 8.28 7.95 -9.19
C ILE A 35 7.96 6.55 -9.72
N THR A 36 8.85 5.60 -9.47
CA THR A 36 8.60 4.18 -9.76
C THR A 36 7.96 3.54 -8.54
N ARG A 37 6.72 3.07 -8.68
CA ARG A 37 5.98 2.37 -7.63
C ARG A 37 5.93 0.88 -7.93
N THR A 38 6.16 0.08 -6.90
CA THR A 38 6.09 -1.39 -6.96
C THR A 38 5.19 -1.89 -5.85
N ILE A 39 4.14 -2.61 -6.22
CA ILE A 39 3.29 -3.36 -5.29
C ILE A 39 3.82 -4.79 -5.20
N THR A 40 3.92 -5.29 -3.97
CA THR A 40 4.23 -6.68 -3.67
C THR A 40 3.09 -7.34 -2.91
N VAL A 41 2.89 -8.64 -3.14
CA VAL A 41 1.85 -9.47 -2.50
C VAL A 41 2.44 -10.74 -1.92
N CYS A 42 1.75 -11.33 -0.96
CA CYS A 42 2.07 -12.66 -0.46
C CYS A 42 1.68 -13.70 -1.53
N PRO A 43 2.56 -14.66 -1.90
CA PRO A 43 2.22 -15.70 -2.87
C PRO A 43 1.23 -16.74 -2.32
N ASP A 44 0.99 -16.75 -1.01
CA ASP A 44 0.03 -17.63 -0.37
C ASP A 44 -1.37 -17.00 -0.39
N PRO A 45 -2.35 -17.56 -1.12
CA PRO A 45 -3.66 -16.97 -1.28
C PRO A 45 -4.46 -16.94 0.03
N ALA A 46 -4.30 -17.93 0.90
CA ALA A 46 -4.96 -17.94 2.20
C ALA A 46 -4.39 -16.86 3.11
N CYS A 47 -3.06 -16.70 3.12
CA CYS A 47 -2.40 -15.64 3.87
C CYS A 47 -2.73 -14.24 3.31
N GLN A 48 -2.80 -14.08 1.99
CA GLN A 48 -3.09 -12.82 1.34
C GLN A 48 -4.54 -12.38 1.60
N LYS A 49 -5.49 -13.32 1.55
CA LYS A 49 -6.91 -13.06 1.85
C LYS A 49 -7.12 -12.42 3.23
N ILE A 50 -6.43 -12.92 4.26
CA ILE A 50 -6.48 -12.37 5.62
C ILE A 50 -6.01 -10.91 5.65
N VAL A 51 -4.95 -10.59 4.90
CA VAL A 51 -4.43 -9.22 4.79
C VAL A 51 -5.44 -8.32 4.08
N ASP A 52 -6.03 -8.78 2.99
CA ASP A 52 -6.98 -8.02 2.18
C ASP A 52 -8.26 -7.71 2.97
N GLU A 53 -8.78 -8.67 3.73
CA GLU A 53 -9.94 -8.47 4.62
C GLU A 53 -9.67 -7.40 5.68
N GLN A 54 -8.48 -7.43 6.30
CA GLN A 54 -8.08 -6.42 7.28
C GLN A 54 -7.90 -5.03 6.65
N LEU A 55 -7.33 -4.98 5.45
CA LEU A 55 -7.20 -3.74 4.69
C LEU A 55 -8.57 -3.16 4.32
N ALA A 56 -9.52 -4.00 3.91
CA ALA A 56 -10.89 -3.59 3.60
C ALA A 56 -11.58 -2.99 4.84
N ALA A 57 -11.54 -3.69 5.97
CA ALA A 57 -12.12 -3.22 7.22
C ALA A 57 -11.48 -1.90 7.71
N ASN A 58 -10.17 -1.75 7.55
CA ASN A 58 -9.47 -0.52 7.93
C ASN A 58 -9.81 0.64 6.99
N ARG A 59 -9.95 0.40 5.68
CA ARG A 59 -10.40 1.42 4.72
C ARG A 59 -11.78 1.95 5.07
N GLU A 60 -12.71 1.07 5.42
CA GLU A 60 -14.06 1.48 5.83
C GLU A 60 -14.06 2.34 7.10
N LYS A 61 -13.24 1.98 8.10
CA LYS A 61 -13.04 2.80 9.31
C LYS A 61 -12.46 4.18 9.00
N VAL A 62 -11.50 4.27 8.08
CA VAL A 62 -10.91 5.55 7.67
C VAL A 62 -11.93 6.41 6.93
N LEU A 63 -12.67 5.83 5.98
CA LEU A 63 -13.68 6.54 5.21
C LEU A 63 -14.84 7.04 6.08
N SER A 64 -15.31 6.23 7.03
CA SER A 64 -16.35 6.64 7.97
C SER A 64 -15.89 7.76 8.90
N ARG A 65 -14.61 7.77 9.32
CA ARG A 65 -14.02 8.89 10.07
C ARG A 65 -13.91 10.16 9.23
N GLN A 66 -13.52 10.06 7.96
CA GLN A 66 -13.46 11.22 7.06
C GLN A 66 -14.85 11.83 6.81
N LYS A 67 -15.87 11.00 6.61
CA LYS A 67 -17.27 11.47 6.45
C LYS A 67 -17.82 12.16 7.70
N LYS A 68 -17.40 11.71 8.90
CA LYS A 68 -17.81 12.30 10.19
C LYS A 68 -17.06 13.56 10.57
N GLN A 69 -15.97 13.91 9.87
CA GLN A 69 -15.28 15.19 10.04
C GLN A 69 -15.74 16.16 8.94
N PRO A 70 -16.86 16.90 9.12
CA PRO A 70 -17.08 18.09 8.30
C PRO A 70 -15.88 19.03 8.51
N ALA A 71 -15.44 19.67 7.43
CA ALA A 71 -14.28 20.54 7.34
C ALA A 71 -14.00 21.35 8.64
N ARG A 72 -13.14 20.83 9.53
CA ARG A 72 -12.69 21.55 10.74
C ARG A 72 -11.63 22.61 10.42
N HIS A 73 -11.55 23.08 9.18
CA HIS A 73 -10.65 24.13 8.72
C HIS A 73 -11.42 25.10 7.82
N LYS A 74 -12.21 25.95 8.47
CA LYS A 74 -12.40 27.35 8.05
C LYS A 74 -12.46 28.17 9.34
N ALA A 75 -11.31 28.69 9.74
CA ALA A 75 -11.16 29.84 10.63
C ALA A 75 -10.37 30.88 9.83
#